data_AF-A0A3D5YHX8-F1
#
_entry.id   AF-A0A3D5YHX8-F1
#
_cell.length_a   1.000
_cell.length_b   1.000
_cell.length_c   1.000
_cell.angle_alpha   90.00
_cell.angle_beta   90.00
_cell.angle_gamma   90.00
#
_symmetry.space_group_name_H-M   'P 1'
#
loop_
_entity.id
_entity.type
_entity.pdbx_description
1 polymer ?
#
loop_
_entity_poly.entity_id
_entity_poly.type
_entity_poly.pdbx_seq_one_letter_code
_entity_poly.pdbx_strand_id
1 'polypeptide(L)'
;MLRTLPPIIKIYEALGAIADQRIELTQGLFVEAKVYSSSREKYYTVTYDQGNNAIMLNDNGSYWKGYLGYPGIAVLLLTGMLPLQKGYSEILKDIPRKEINTKNNNDFEKTQQQIDTMIIEK
;
A
#
# COMPACT_ATOMS: atom_id res chain seq x y z
N MET A 1 -0.60 21.98 -4.68
CA MET A 1 -1.57 21.14 -3.96
C MET A 1 -0.91 20.65 -2.69
N LEU A 2 -1.41 21.03 -1.51
CA LEU A 2 -0.87 20.52 -0.24
C LEU A 2 -1.26 19.05 -0.12
N ARG A 3 -0.26 18.16 -0.03
CA ARG A 3 -0.51 16.74 0.21
C ARG A 3 -0.61 16.49 1.71
N THR A 4 -1.54 15.63 2.12
CA THR A 4 -1.68 15.20 3.52
C THR A 4 -0.95 13.88 3.74
N LEU A 5 -0.67 13.57 5.02
CA LEU A 5 -0.17 12.26 5.37
C LEU A 5 -1.22 11.19 5.05
N PRO A 6 -0.81 10.03 4.50
CA PRO A 6 -1.73 8.94 4.27
C PRO A 6 -2.26 8.40 5.61
N PRO A 7 -3.54 7.97 5.65
CA PRO A 7 -4.06 7.24 6.81
C PRO A 7 -3.22 5.98 7.08
N ILE A 8 -3.06 5.61 8.35
CA ILE A 8 -2.26 4.43 8.77
C ILE A 8 -2.68 3.16 8.02
N ILE A 9 -3.98 3.02 7.76
CA ILE A 9 -4.56 1.89 7.03
C ILE A 9 -3.93 1.70 5.63
N LYS A 10 -3.39 2.75 5.01
CA LYS A 10 -2.67 2.68 3.72
C LYS A 10 -1.28 2.07 3.86
N ILE A 11 -0.64 2.23 5.00
CA ILE A 11 0.60 1.52 5.35
C ILE A 11 0.30 0.03 5.48
N TYR A 12 -0.82 -0.33 6.12
CA TYR A 12 -1.21 -1.75 6.26
C TYR A 12 -1.50 -2.39 4.91
N GLU A 13 -2.14 -1.65 3.99
CA GLU A 13 -2.33 -2.10 2.60
C GLU A 13 -1.02 -2.38 1.89
N ALA A 14 -0.04 -1.49 2.04
CA ALA A 14 1.25 -1.59 1.38
C ALA A 14 2.04 -2.79 1.90
N LEU A 15 2.10 -2.95 3.22
CA LEU A 15 2.74 -4.08 3.89
C LEU A 15 2.09 -5.41 3.49
N GLY A 16 0.76 -5.50 3.52
CA GLY A 16 0.05 -6.69 3.05
C GLY A 16 0.30 -6.95 1.55
N ALA A 17 0.39 -5.92 0.71
CA ALA A 17 0.69 -6.10 -0.72
C ALA A 17 2.09 -6.67 -0.98
N ILE A 18 3.06 -6.27 -0.16
CA ILE A 18 4.40 -6.83 -0.18
C ILE A 18 4.37 -8.30 0.27
N ALA A 19 3.76 -8.58 1.43
CA ALA A 19 3.68 -9.92 2.00
C ALA A 19 2.95 -10.94 1.10
N ASP A 20 1.87 -10.49 0.45
CA ASP A 20 1.07 -11.29 -0.47
C ASP A 20 1.73 -11.42 -1.86
N GLN A 21 2.91 -10.83 -2.09
CA GLN A 21 3.58 -10.79 -3.40
C GLN A 21 2.66 -10.27 -4.51
N ARG A 22 2.02 -9.12 -4.25
CA ARG A 22 1.11 -8.43 -5.18
C ARG A 22 1.79 -7.29 -5.95
N ILE A 23 3.11 -7.34 -6.10
CA ILE A 23 3.89 -6.26 -6.71
C ILE A 23 4.84 -6.85 -7.74
N GLU A 24 4.67 -6.44 -8.99
CA GLU A 24 5.65 -6.64 -10.05
C GLU A 24 6.45 -5.34 -10.17
N LEU A 25 7.77 -5.41 -10.02
CA LEU A 25 8.64 -4.23 -10.02
C LEU A 25 9.82 -4.47 -10.96
N THR A 26 10.12 -3.47 -11.79
CA THR A 26 11.27 -3.42 -12.69
C THR A 26 12.11 -2.20 -12.33
N GLN A 27 13.43 -2.38 -12.23
CA GLN A 27 14.36 -1.28 -12.00
C GLN A 27 15.10 -0.95 -13.30
N GLY A 28 15.04 0.32 -13.72
CA GLY A 28 15.79 0.87 -14.84
C GLY A 28 16.24 2.30 -14.52
N LEU A 29 16.13 3.20 -15.49
CA LEU A 29 16.31 4.64 -15.24
C LEU A 29 15.30 5.17 -14.21
N PHE A 30 14.09 4.62 -14.25
CA PHE A 30 13.06 4.79 -13.24
C PHE A 30 12.70 3.42 -12.67
N VAL A 31 12.18 3.41 -11.44
CA VAL A 31 11.50 2.23 -10.91
C VAL A 31 10.08 2.22 -11.46
N GLU A 32 9.70 1.14 -12.11
CA GLU A 32 8.34 0.94 -12.61
C GLU A 32 7.71 -0.25 -11.90
N ALA A 33 6.46 -0.11 -11.47
CA ALA A 33 5.76 -1.18 -10.80
C ALA A 33 4.28 -1.29 -11.18
N LYS A 34 3.79 -2.53 -11.19
CA LYS A 34 2.36 -2.84 -11.11
C LYS A 34 2.06 -3.36 -9.70
N VAL A 35 1.16 -2.67 -9.02
CA VAL A 35 0.70 -3.07 -7.68
C VAL A 35 -0.74 -3.56 -7.79
N TYR A 36 -0.95 -4.85 -7.58
CA TYR A 36 -2.24 -5.50 -7.71
C TYR A 36 -3.11 -5.27 -6.48
N SER A 37 -4.42 -5.10 -6.68
CA SER A 37 -5.40 -5.07 -5.58
C SER A 37 -5.43 -6.41 -4.82
N SER A 38 -6.02 -6.43 -3.63
CA SER A 38 -6.17 -7.68 -2.86
C SER A 38 -6.87 -8.80 -3.65
N SER A 39 -7.88 -8.48 -4.47
CA SER A 39 -8.54 -9.45 -5.36
C SER A 39 -7.74 -9.82 -6.62
N ARG A 40 -6.60 -9.16 -6.89
CA ARG A 40 -5.78 -9.29 -8.11
C ARG A 40 -6.51 -8.98 -9.44
N GLU A 41 -7.77 -8.55 -9.40
CA GLU A 41 -8.58 -8.20 -10.60
C GLU A 41 -8.12 -6.90 -11.29
N LYS A 42 -7.43 -6.02 -10.56
CA LYS A 42 -6.90 -4.76 -11.07
C LYS A 42 -5.51 -4.49 -10.52
N TYR A 43 -4.76 -3.66 -11.21
CA TYR A 43 -3.47 -3.15 -10.75
C TYR A 43 -3.39 -1.63 -10.93
N TYR A 44 -2.48 -1.04 -10.16
CA TYR A 44 -2.10 0.36 -10.24
C TYR A 44 -0.69 0.44 -10.80
N THR A 45 -0.44 1.44 -11.65
CA THR A 45 0.90 1.71 -12.16
C THR A 45 1.58 2.72 -11.25
N VAL A 46 2.86 2.49 -10.97
CA VAL A 46 3.71 3.39 -10.20
C VAL A 46 5.02 3.57 -10.95
N THR A 47 5.45 4.81 -11.08
CA THR A 47 6.78 5.19 -11.57
C THR A 47 7.46 6.01 -10.48
N TYR A 48 8.69 5.64 -10.12
CA TYR A 48 9.48 6.36 -9.13
C TYR A 48 10.85 6.75 -9.70
N ASP A 49 11.07 8.04 -9.82
CA ASP A 49 12.35 8.67 -10.12
C ASP A 49 13.11 8.91 -8.82
N GLN A 50 14.07 8.03 -8.55
CA GLN A 50 14.91 8.10 -7.35
C GLN A 50 15.83 9.33 -7.36
N GLY A 51 16.28 9.79 -8.53
CA GLY A 51 17.19 10.92 -8.65
C GLY A 51 16.53 12.25 -8.31
N ASN A 52 15.27 12.41 -8.72
CA ASN A 52 14.48 13.62 -8.43
C ASN A 52 13.53 13.45 -7.23
N ASN A 53 13.55 12.27 -6.58
CA ASN A 53 12.61 11.88 -5.54
C ASN A 53 11.14 12.16 -5.91
N ALA A 54 10.77 11.80 -7.15
CA ALA A 54 9.46 12.07 -7.72
C ALA A 54 8.70 10.75 -7.99
N ILE A 55 7.48 10.65 -7.47
CA ILE A 55 6.64 9.45 -7.61
C ILE A 55 5.31 9.78 -8.31
N MET A 56 4.96 8.97 -9.30
CA MET A 56 3.76 9.08 -10.10
C MET A 56 2.97 7.78 -10.02
N LEU A 57 1.65 7.88 -9.84
CA LEU A 57 0.78 6.72 -9.68
C LEU A 57 -0.68 7.07 -9.98
N ASN A 58 -1.45 6.08 -10.39
CA ASN A 58 -2.82 6.24 -10.86
C ASN A 58 -3.91 5.77 -9.87
N ASP A 59 -3.56 5.61 -8.58
CA ASP A 59 -4.54 5.19 -7.59
C ASP A 59 -5.46 6.33 -7.14
N ASN A 60 -6.70 5.99 -6.76
CA ASN A 60 -7.71 6.97 -6.37
C ASN A 60 -7.34 7.79 -5.13
N GLY A 61 -6.55 7.23 -4.21
CA GLY A 61 -6.09 7.95 -3.02
C GLY A 61 -5.16 9.09 -3.41
N SER A 62 -4.15 8.79 -4.22
CA SER A 62 -3.20 9.79 -4.72
C SER A 62 -3.85 10.83 -5.62
N TYR A 63 -4.75 10.40 -6.50
CA TYR A 63 -5.37 11.31 -7.46
C TYR A 63 -6.47 12.19 -6.85
N TRP A 64 -7.41 11.59 -6.10
CA TRP A 64 -8.61 12.31 -5.62
C TRP A 64 -8.53 12.77 -4.17
N LYS A 65 -7.75 12.10 -3.32
CA LYS A 65 -7.73 12.37 -1.87
C LYS A 65 -6.53 13.20 -1.40
N GLY A 66 -5.51 13.38 -2.25
CA GLY A 66 -4.37 14.23 -1.95
C GLY A 66 -3.36 13.65 -0.95
N TYR A 67 -3.42 12.35 -0.66
CA TYR A 67 -2.40 11.62 0.11
C TYR A 67 -1.77 10.51 -0.74
N LEU A 68 -0.57 10.05 -0.39
CA LEU A 68 0.07 8.95 -1.12
C LEU A 68 -0.66 7.61 -0.88
N GLY A 69 -1.20 7.01 -1.93
CA GLY A 69 -1.87 5.71 -1.85
C GLY A 69 -0.91 4.56 -1.53
N TYR A 70 -1.49 3.42 -1.11
CA TYR A 70 -0.71 2.22 -0.80
C TYR A 70 0.20 1.71 -1.93
N PRO A 71 -0.11 1.88 -3.24
CA PRO A 71 0.79 1.45 -4.29
C PRO A 71 2.12 2.20 -4.24
N GLY A 72 2.08 3.51 -4.04
CA GLY A 72 3.27 4.34 -3.90
C GLY A 72 4.05 4.00 -2.64
N ILE A 73 3.36 3.86 -1.50
CA ILE A 73 4.01 3.46 -0.23
C ILE A 73 4.73 2.13 -0.39
N ALA A 74 4.10 1.14 -1.04
CA ALA A 74 4.70 -0.18 -1.24
C ALA A 74 5.97 -0.14 -2.10
N VAL A 75 5.97 0.66 -3.17
CA VAL A 75 7.16 0.86 -4.01
C VAL A 75 8.27 1.57 -3.24
N LEU A 76 7.95 2.59 -2.44
CA LEU A 76 8.95 3.29 -1.62
C LEU A 76 9.56 2.37 -0.54
N LEU A 77 8.78 1.44 0.02
CA LEU A 77 9.28 0.42 0.94
C LEU A 77 10.22 -0.58 0.23
N LEU A 78 9.84 -1.08 -0.95
CA LEU A 78 10.63 -2.05 -1.71
C LEU A 78 11.91 -1.47 -2.31
N THR A 79 11.93 -0.16 -2.60
CA THR A 79 13.12 0.55 -3.10
C THR A 79 14.06 1.01 -1.98
N GLY A 80 13.68 0.81 -0.71
CA GLY A 80 14.46 1.20 0.45
C GLY A 80 14.40 2.70 0.78
N MET A 81 13.60 3.48 0.06
CA MET A 81 13.36 4.90 0.38
C MET A 81 12.60 5.06 1.69
N LEU A 82 11.69 4.12 1.99
CA LEU A 82 11.08 3.96 3.31
C LEU A 82 11.62 2.68 3.96
N PRO A 83 11.87 2.67 5.28
CA PRO A 83 12.33 1.48 5.97
C PRO A 83 11.25 0.40 5.98
N LEU A 84 11.56 -0.79 5.46
CA LEU A 84 10.69 -1.95 5.51
C LEU A 84 11.04 -2.84 6.71
N GLN A 85 10.12 -2.92 7.68
CA GLN A 85 10.20 -3.92 8.74
C GLN A 85 9.48 -5.19 8.29
N LYS A 86 10.25 -6.20 7.87
CA LYS A 86 9.71 -7.47 7.37
C LYS A 86 8.74 -8.15 8.34
N GLY A 87 9.02 -8.10 9.65
CA GLY A 87 8.12 -8.65 10.67
C GLY A 87 6.69 -8.10 10.60
N TYR A 88 6.51 -6.79 10.34
CA TYR A 88 5.18 -6.18 10.21
C TYR A 88 4.49 -6.55 8.90
N SER A 89 5.24 -6.65 7.82
CA SER A 89 4.72 -7.15 6.53
C SER A 89 4.17 -8.56 6.71
N GLU A 90 4.92 -9.44 7.38
CA GLU A 90 4.60 -10.86 7.46
C GLU A 90 3.36 -11.12 8.33
N ILE A 91 3.19 -10.36 9.42
CA ILE A 91 1.98 -10.41 10.27
C ILE A 91 0.72 -10.03 9.46
N LEU A 92 0.85 -9.06 8.55
CA LEU A 92 -0.25 -8.56 7.72
C LEU A 92 -0.53 -9.40 6.47
N LYS A 93 0.23 -10.49 6.25
CA LYS A 93 -0.01 -11.43 5.16
C LYS A 93 -1.40 -12.06 5.24
N ASP A 94 -2.03 -12.23 4.07
CA ASP A 94 -3.31 -12.91 3.89
C ASP A 94 -4.49 -12.28 4.66
N ILE A 95 -4.39 -11.02 5.08
CA ILE A 95 -5.51 -10.29 5.70
C ILE A 95 -6.56 -9.98 4.61
N PRO A 96 -7.84 -10.40 4.77
CA PRO A 96 -8.92 -10.22 3.79
C PRO A 96 -9.44 -8.78 3.76
N ARG A 97 -8.57 -7.84 3.43
CA ARG A 97 -8.76 -6.42 3.69
C ARG A 97 -9.94 -5.79 2.96
N LYS A 98 -10.24 -6.26 1.74
CA LYS A 98 -11.38 -5.78 0.94
C LYS A 98 -12.68 -6.09 1.67
N GLU A 99 -12.81 -7.30 2.22
CA GLU A 99 -13.98 -7.74 2.96
C GLU A 99 -14.13 -6.96 4.26
N ILE A 100 -13.03 -6.77 5.00
CA ILE A 100 -13.02 -5.98 6.25
C ILE A 100 -13.43 -4.52 5.98
N ASN A 101 -12.84 -3.88 4.96
CA ASN A 101 -13.21 -2.53 4.56
C ASN A 101 -14.71 -2.45 4.21
N THR A 102 -15.22 -3.38 3.39
CA THR A 102 -16.64 -3.40 2.98
C THR A 102 -17.55 -3.61 4.18
N LYS A 103 -17.25 -4.56 5.07
CA LYS A 103 -18.00 -4.81 6.31
C LYS A 103 -18.07 -3.57 7.20
N ASN A 104 -16.99 -2.78 7.23
CA ASN A 104 -16.91 -1.56 8.01
C ASN A 104 -17.30 -0.29 7.23
N ASN A 105 -17.99 -0.41 6.08
CA ASN A 105 -18.43 0.73 5.26
C ASN A 105 -17.28 1.68 4.83
N ASN A 106 -16.09 1.14 4.63
CA ASN A 106 -14.85 1.88 4.34
C ASN A 106 -14.43 2.87 5.43
N ASP A 107 -14.90 2.68 6.66
CA ASP A 107 -14.41 3.38 7.84
C ASP A 107 -12.99 2.89 8.17
N PHE A 108 -12.01 3.78 8.03
CA PHE A 108 -10.60 3.45 8.22
C PHE A 108 -10.27 3.08 9.66
N GLU A 109 -10.92 3.71 10.64
CA GLU A 109 -10.65 3.47 12.06
C GLU A 109 -11.17 2.09 12.47
N LYS A 110 -12.43 1.77 12.12
CA LYS A 110 -13.02 0.45 12.40
C LYS A 110 -12.27 -0.67 11.69
N THR A 111 -11.86 -0.42 10.44
CA THR A 111 -11.06 -1.39 9.69
C THR A 111 -9.72 -1.63 10.38
N GLN A 112 -9.02 -0.56 10.79
CA GLN A 112 -7.75 -0.70 11.48
C GLN A 112 -7.92 -1.49 12.77
N GLN A 113 -8.89 -1.11 13.62
CA GLN A 113 -9.16 -1.82 14.88
C GLN A 113 -9.44 -3.31 14.67
N GLN A 114 -10.23 -3.66 13.66
CA GLN A 114 -10.50 -5.07 13.37
C GLN A 114 -9.24 -5.82 12.90
N ILE A 115 -8.39 -5.20 12.07
CA ILE A 115 -7.12 -5.81 11.65
C ILE A 115 -6.19 -5.95 12.87
N ASP A 116 -6.13 -4.95 13.74
CA ASP A 116 -5.32 -4.95 14.96
C ASP A 116 -5.73 -6.12 15.88
N THR A 117 -7.04 -6.39 16.04
CA THR A 117 -7.51 -7.59 16.75
C THR A 117 -7.04 -8.88 16.07
N MET A 118 -7.20 -8.99 14.75
CA MET A 118 -6.82 -10.19 14.01
C MET A 118 -5.32 -10.51 14.07
N ILE A 119 -4.46 -9.50 14.09
CA ILE A 119 -3.01 -9.71 14.16
C ILE A 119 -2.52 -10.08 15.56
N ILE A 120 -3.23 -9.69 16.62
CA ILE A 120 -2.93 -10.08 18.01
C ILE A 120 -3.28 -11.55 18.24
N GLU A 121 -4.30 -12.06 17.55
CA GLU A 121 -4.79 -13.44 17.67
C GLU A 121 -4.01 -14.46 16.81
N LYS A 122 -3.09 -14.00 15.95
CA LYS A 122 -2.22 -14.84 15.11
C LYS A 122 -1.01 -15.35 15.89
#